data_AF-A0A0Q4GR59-F1
#
_entry.id   AF-A0A0Q4GR59-F1
#
_cell.length_a   1.000
_cell.length_b   1.000
_cell.length_c   1.000
_cell.angle_alpha   90.00
_cell.angle_beta   90.00
_cell.angle_gamma   90.00
#
_symmetry.space_group_name_H-M   'P 1'
#
loop_
_entity.id
_entity.type
_entity.pdbx_description
1 polymer ?
#
loop_
_entity_poly.entity_id
_entity_poly.type
_entity_poly.pdbx_seq_one_letter_code
_entity_poly.pdbx_strand_id
1 'polypeptide(L)'
;MKNLAVFALCSIATAAMAVQPTSPGSITIAAGATSLQTASLTNVNVTNKSNANNTAMQNLASNAGTIEIKGNSRQNVTTASSGSLQNESAGRGDFANQNVSSNAGRVTVFQGAYSEQTTGLRDTNVTNKAQGGDATALQNLASNNGDGIEIKGTSKQNVWSASSTVTNLASGNGAMATQNLSSNFGRVLIAGYSEQTTALQNASISNAANGARSHAIQNIASNDACDEPRDPCPTCH
;
A
#
# COMPACT_ATOMS: atom_id res chain seq x y z
N MET A 1 59.01 -14.33 -10.98
CA MET A 1 58.02 -13.27 -11.29
C MET A 1 56.64 -13.89 -11.07
N LYS A 2 55.84 -13.37 -10.13
CA LYS A 2 54.50 -13.90 -9.83
C LYS A 2 53.52 -13.31 -10.85
N ASN A 3 52.86 -14.16 -11.65
CA ASN A 3 51.90 -13.72 -12.64
C ASN A 3 50.58 -13.33 -11.96
N LEU A 4 50.17 -12.08 -12.18
CA LEU A 4 48.88 -11.54 -11.75
C LEU A 4 47.84 -11.90 -12.82
N ALA A 5 46.90 -12.78 -12.50
CA ALA A 5 45.77 -13.08 -13.37
C ALA A 5 44.67 -12.03 -13.15
N VAL A 6 44.40 -11.23 -14.17
CA VAL A 6 43.26 -10.30 -14.21
C VAL A 6 42.08 -11.04 -14.83
N PHE A 7 41.05 -11.35 -14.04
CA PHE A 7 39.80 -11.88 -14.56
C PHE A 7 38.91 -10.72 -15.04
N ALA A 8 38.83 -10.54 -16.36
CA ALA A 8 37.83 -9.67 -16.97
C ALA A 8 36.46 -10.39 -16.98
N LEU A 9 35.57 -9.97 -16.09
CA LEU A 9 34.20 -10.46 -16.03
C LEU A 9 33.39 -9.82 -17.16
N CYS A 10 33.23 -10.54 -18.28
CA CYS A 10 32.29 -10.14 -19.33
C CYS A 10 30.87 -10.45 -18.86
N SER A 11 30.10 -9.43 -18.47
CA SER A 11 28.67 -9.56 -18.25
C SER A 11 27.96 -9.69 -19.60
N ILE A 12 27.47 -10.89 -19.92
CA ILE A 12 26.51 -11.07 -21.00
C ILE A 12 25.18 -10.50 -20.50
N ALA A 13 24.85 -9.27 -20.91
CA ALA A 13 23.51 -8.72 -20.73
C ALA A 13 22.56 -9.44 -21.70
N THR A 14 22.06 -10.61 -21.29
CA THR A 14 20.88 -11.18 -21.94
C THR A 14 19.69 -10.34 -21.49
N ALA A 15 19.24 -9.43 -22.35
CA ALA A 15 17.92 -8.83 -22.19
C ALA A 15 16.89 -9.94 -22.38
N ALA A 16 16.51 -10.61 -21.29
CA ALA A 16 15.26 -11.33 -21.26
C ALA A 16 14.17 -10.27 -21.43
N MET A 17 13.68 -10.10 -22.65
CA MET A 17 12.40 -9.46 -22.92
C MET A 17 11.37 -10.33 -22.19
N ALA A 18 11.12 -10.00 -20.93
CA ALA A 18 10.04 -10.61 -20.18
C ALA A 18 8.76 -10.27 -20.94
N VAL A 19 8.22 -11.28 -21.63
CA VAL A 19 6.84 -11.29 -22.09
C VAL A 19 6.02 -10.89 -20.86
N GLN A 20 5.52 -9.66 -20.86
CA GLN A 20 4.67 -9.15 -19.80
C GLN A 20 3.44 -10.08 -19.76
N PRO A 21 3.14 -10.73 -18.63
CA PRO A 21 1.89 -11.47 -18.53
C PRO A 21 0.75 -10.47 -18.77
N THR A 22 -0.08 -10.76 -19.77
CA THR A 22 -1.29 -10.01 -20.06
C THR A 22 -2.25 -10.14 -18.88
N SER A 23 -2.47 -9.03 -18.17
CA SER A 23 -3.65 -8.65 -17.35
C SER A 23 -4.42 -9.73 -16.57
N PRO A 24 -4.66 -9.49 -15.27
CA PRO A 24 -3.70 -9.17 -14.22
C PRO A 24 -3.03 -10.46 -13.73
N GLY A 25 -1.72 -10.43 -13.50
CA GLY A 25 -1.03 -11.54 -12.85
C GLY A 25 -1.70 -11.85 -11.49
N SER A 26 -2.10 -13.10 -11.28
CA SER A 26 -2.62 -13.56 -9.99
C SER A 26 -1.46 -13.96 -9.08
N ILE A 27 -1.51 -13.53 -7.82
CA ILE A 27 -0.62 -14.01 -6.76
C ILE A 27 -1.36 -15.10 -6.00
N THR A 28 -0.78 -16.30 -5.90
CA THR A 28 -1.34 -17.39 -5.08
C THR A 28 -0.30 -17.87 -4.08
N ILE A 29 -0.62 -17.73 -2.79
CA ILE A 29 0.14 -18.33 -1.70
C ILE A 29 -0.53 -19.66 -1.35
N ALA A 30 0.09 -20.77 -1.69
CA ALA A 30 -0.50 -22.10 -1.54
C ALA A 30 -0.70 -22.51 -0.06
N ALA A 31 -1.58 -23.48 0.18
CA ALA A 31 -1.80 -24.04 1.51
C ALA A 31 -0.50 -24.64 2.09
N GLY A 32 -0.24 -24.37 3.38
CA GLY A 32 1.00 -24.78 4.05
C GLY A 32 2.26 -24.01 3.65
N ALA A 33 2.19 -23.12 2.64
CA ALA A 33 3.30 -22.26 2.27
C ALA A 33 3.33 -20.97 3.09
N THR A 34 4.50 -20.32 3.14
CA THR A 34 4.67 -19.01 3.76
C THR A 34 5.30 -18.05 2.75
N SER A 35 4.63 -16.93 2.48
CA SER A 35 5.20 -15.76 1.82
C SER A 35 5.56 -14.73 2.88
N LEU A 36 6.84 -14.41 2.98
CA LEU A 36 7.36 -13.37 3.84
C LEU A 36 8.07 -12.33 2.99
N GLN A 37 7.55 -11.11 3.00
CA GLN A 37 8.17 -9.96 2.37
C GLN A 37 8.61 -9.00 3.47
N THR A 38 9.91 -8.75 3.55
CA THR A 38 10.47 -7.85 4.57
C THR A 38 11.28 -6.76 3.90
N ALA A 39 10.98 -5.51 4.20
CA ALA A 39 11.81 -4.36 3.91
C ALA A 39 12.27 -3.73 5.23
N SER A 40 13.58 -3.57 5.41
CA SER A 40 14.17 -2.90 6.56
C SER A 40 15.02 -1.74 6.08
N LEU A 41 14.74 -0.54 6.58
CA LEU A 41 15.27 0.72 6.09
C LEU A 41 15.72 1.58 7.28
N THR A 42 16.82 2.32 7.16
CA THR A 42 17.33 3.17 8.26
C THR A 42 17.72 4.55 7.69
N ASN A 43 17.17 5.66 8.21
CA ASN A 43 17.30 7.05 7.69
C ASN A 43 16.61 7.34 6.34
N VAL A 44 15.26 7.46 6.28
CA VAL A 44 14.51 7.04 5.06
C VAL A 44 13.55 8.04 4.39
N ASN A 45 13.82 8.51 3.16
CA ASN A 45 12.85 9.11 2.21
C ASN A 45 12.33 8.09 1.16
N VAL A 46 11.03 8.02 0.85
CA VAL A 46 10.51 7.18 -0.26
C VAL A 46 9.43 7.91 -1.07
N THR A 47 9.80 8.52 -2.20
CA THR A 47 8.95 9.34 -3.08
C THR A 47 8.32 8.56 -4.24
N ASN A 48 7.16 8.99 -4.75
CA ASN A 48 6.67 8.56 -6.07
C ASN A 48 5.73 9.59 -6.71
N LYS A 49 6.14 10.24 -7.80
CA LYS A 49 5.57 11.50 -8.29
C LYS A 49 5.09 11.36 -9.74
N SER A 50 3.95 11.94 -10.15
CA SER A 50 3.47 11.87 -11.54
C SER A 50 2.62 13.08 -11.98
N ASN A 51 3.14 14.00 -12.79
CA ASN A 51 2.47 15.28 -13.11
C ASN A 51 1.42 15.14 -14.25
N ALA A 52 1.19 16.13 -15.12
CA ALA A 52 -0.05 16.27 -15.91
C ALA A 52 -0.53 15.04 -16.73
N ASN A 53 -1.73 14.54 -16.39
CA ASN A 53 -2.41 13.35 -16.91
C ASN A 53 -1.70 12.02 -16.61
N ASN A 54 -1.02 11.90 -15.47
CA ASN A 54 -0.21 10.71 -15.18
C ASN A 54 -0.68 9.92 -13.94
N THR A 55 -0.18 8.68 -13.85
CA THR A 55 -0.38 7.74 -12.75
C THR A 55 0.91 7.55 -11.97
N ALA A 56 0.87 7.62 -10.65
CA ALA A 56 1.96 7.25 -9.74
C ALA A 56 1.60 5.97 -8.99
N MET A 57 2.41 4.89 -9.10
CA MET A 57 2.22 3.65 -8.33
C MET A 57 3.47 3.25 -7.52
N GLN A 58 3.35 3.13 -6.19
CA GLN A 58 4.44 2.78 -5.28
C GLN A 58 4.05 1.59 -4.41
N ASN A 59 4.86 0.52 -4.41
CA ASN A 59 4.64 -0.69 -3.60
C ASN A 59 5.90 -1.05 -2.81
N LEU A 60 5.79 -1.24 -1.49
CA LEU A 60 6.90 -1.60 -0.61
C LEU A 60 6.52 -2.80 0.25
N ALA A 61 7.24 -3.92 0.08
CA ALA A 61 6.90 -5.23 0.68
C ALA A 61 5.39 -5.52 0.61
N SER A 62 4.82 -5.35 -0.58
CA SER A 62 3.37 -5.36 -0.81
C SER A 62 3.01 -6.30 -1.94
N ASN A 63 1.82 -6.89 -1.88
CA ASN A 63 1.21 -7.58 -3.01
C ASN A 63 0.24 -6.62 -3.72
N ALA A 64 0.20 -6.67 -5.05
CA ALA A 64 -0.73 -5.88 -5.86
C ALA A 64 -1.36 -6.73 -6.98
N GLY A 65 -2.68 -6.61 -7.18
CA GLY A 65 -3.42 -7.33 -8.23
C GLY A 65 -4.50 -8.25 -7.65
N THR A 66 -4.76 -9.39 -8.31
CA THR A 66 -5.61 -10.45 -7.72
C THR A 66 -4.74 -11.32 -6.82
N ILE A 67 -5.10 -11.43 -5.55
CA ILE A 67 -4.30 -12.07 -4.51
C ILE A 67 -5.14 -13.15 -3.81
N GLU A 68 -4.66 -14.40 -3.88
CA GLU A 68 -5.22 -15.55 -3.18
C GLU A 68 -4.26 -16.05 -2.10
N ILE A 69 -4.70 -16.09 -0.85
CA ILE A 69 -3.89 -16.50 0.29
C ILE A 69 -4.48 -17.77 0.91
N LYS A 70 -3.86 -18.93 0.64
CA LYS A 70 -4.21 -20.24 1.21
C LYS A 70 -3.25 -20.70 2.31
N GLY A 71 -2.06 -20.09 2.39
CA GLY A 71 -1.04 -20.31 3.42
C GLY A 71 -0.83 -19.09 4.33
N ASN A 72 0.41 -18.78 4.69
CA ASN A 72 0.74 -17.61 5.51
C ASN A 72 1.29 -16.48 4.62
N SER A 73 0.75 -15.27 4.77
CA SER A 73 1.22 -14.06 4.11
C SER A 73 1.65 -13.04 5.16
N ARG A 74 2.92 -12.63 5.11
CA ARG A 74 3.49 -11.64 6.02
C ARG A 74 4.18 -10.54 5.21
N GLN A 75 3.71 -9.31 5.37
CA GLN A 75 4.33 -8.10 4.83
C GLN A 75 4.88 -7.29 5.98
N ASN A 76 6.20 -7.06 6.01
CA ASN A 76 6.85 -6.34 7.09
C ASN A 76 7.71 -5.21 6.55
N VAL A 77 7.44 -3.99 7.00
CA VAL A 77 8.27 -2.80 6.74
C VAL A 77 8.69 -2.22 8.08
N THR A 78 9.99 -2.09 8.30
CA THR A 78 10.54 -1.43 9.50
C THR A 78 11.48 -0.30 9.13
N THR A 79 11.28 0.88 9.73
CA THR A 79 12.16 2.04 9.60
C THR A 79 12.62 2.60 10.95
N ALA A 80 13.90 2.99 11.03
CA ALA A 80 14.57 3.25 12.31
C ALA A 80 14.76 4.73 12.71
N SER A 81 15.11 5.65 11.80
CA SER A 81 15.31 7.10 12.09
C SER A 81 15.18 7.97 10.82
N SER A 82 15.02 9.31 10.95
CA SER A 82 15.00 10.41 9.94
C SER A 82 14.35 10.20 8.54
N GLY A 83 13.01 10.26 8.40
CA GLY A 83 12.34 9.83 7.15
C GLY A 83 11.14 10.60 6.53
N SER A 84 10.70 10.13 5.35
CA SER A 84 9.53 10.45 4.52
C SER A 84 9.09 9.22 3.69
N LEU A 85 7.82 9.06 3.33
CA LEU A 85 7.33 8.10 2.32
C LEU A 85 6.26 8.83 1.47
N GLN A 86 6.65 9.60 0.47
CA GLN A 86 5.81 10.47 -0.34
C GLN A 86 5.28 9.77 -1.61
N ASN A 87 4.09 10.13 -2.07
CA ASN A 87 3.52 9.78 -3.35
C ASN A 87 2.74 11.02 -3.86
N GLU A 88 2.71 11.30 -5.14
CA GLU A 88 2.24 12.57 -5.69
C GLU A 88 1.78 12.35 -7.13
N SER A 89 0.69 12.98 -7.53
CA SER A 89 0.41 13.31 -8.91
C SER A 89 -0.23 14.71 -8.96
N ALA A 90 0.01 15.53 -9.97
CA ALA A 90 -0.04 16.99 -9.80
C ALA A 90 -0.64 17.82 -10.96
N GLY A 91 -1.54 17.23 -11.73
CA GLY A 91 -2.44 17.86 -12.70
C GLY A 91 -3.89 17.33 -12.64
N ARG A 92 -4.78 17.93 -13.45
CA ARG A 92 -6.20 17.55 -13.53
C ARG A 92 -6.34 16.08 -13.96
N GLY A 93 -7.13 15.31 -13.21
CA GLY A 93 -7.44 13.90 -13.50
C GLY A 93 -6.38 12.89 -13.09
N ASP A 94 -5.35 13.31 -12.33
CA ASP A 94 -4.25 12.42 -12.01
C ASP A 94 -4.58 11.38 -10.91
N PHE A 95 -3.82 10.27 -10.91
CA PHE A 95 -3.96 9.19 -9.93
C PHE A 95 -2.64 8.91 -9.20
N ALA A 96 -2.68 8.87 -7.87
CA ALA A 96 -1.54 8.53 -7.03
C ALA A 96 -1.89 7.38 -6.08
N ASN A 97 -1.20 6.23 -6.21
CA ASN A 97 -1.40 5.02 -5.40
C ASN A 97 -0.11 4.59 -4.66
N GLN A 98 -0.18 4.54 -3.33
CA GLN A 98 0.91 4.18 -2.43
C GLN A 98 0.52 2.99 -1.54
N ASN A 99 1.30 1.90 -1.58
CA ASN A 99 1.12 0.69 -0.78
C ASN A 99 2.40 0.35 0.00
N VAL A 100 2.31 0.37 1.34
CA VAL A 100 3.39 0.06 2.28
C VAL A 100 2.94 -1.13 3.14
N SER A 101 3.70 -2.22 3.09
CA SER A 101 3.38 -3.50 3.72
C SER A 101 1.93 -3.92 3.55
N SER A 102 1.37 -3.82 2.35
CA SER A 102 -0.07 -3.96 2.11
C SER A 102 -0.40 -5.04 1.07
N ASN A 103 -1.65 -5.50 1.09
CA ASN A 103 -2.25 -6.25 0.00
C ASN A 103 -3.25 -5.33 -0.71
N ALA A 104 -2.97 -4.96 -1.96
CA ALA A 104 -3.76 -3.99 -2.73
C ALA A 104 -4.39 -4.61 -3.99
N GLY A 105 -5.70 -4.43 -4.17
CA GLY A 105 -6.49 -5.04 -5.22
C GLY A 105 -7.46 -6.09 -4.68
N ARG A 106 -7.86 -7.05 -5.51
CA ARG A 106 -8.81 -8.09 -5.08
C ARG A 106 -8.09 -9.12 -4.21
N VAL A 107 -8.34 -9.08 -2.90
CA VAL A 107 -7.70 -9.96 -1.91
C VAL A 107 -8.68 -11.02 -1.42
N THR A 108 -8.29 -12.28 -1.44
CA THR A 108 -9.05 -13.40 -0.88
C THR A 108 -8.16 -14.22 0.05
N VAL A 109 -8.60 -14.42 1.29
CA VAL A 109 -7.86 -15.17 2.32
C VAL A 109 -8.68 -16.40 2.73
N PHE A 110 -8.17 -17.59 2.43
CA PHE A 110 -8.88 -18.84 2.63
C PHE A 110 -8.86 -19.28 4.11
N GLN A 111 -9.77 -20.20 4.46
CA GLN A 111 -9.85 -20.76 5.81
C GLN A 111 -8.52 -21.41 6.24
N GLY A 112 -8.10 -21.15 7.47
CA GLY A 112 -6.83 -21.65 8.01
C GLY A 112 -5.58 -20.92 7.51
N ALA A 113 -5.75 -19.96 6.58
CA ALA A 113 -4.68 -19.07 6.14
C ALA A 113 -4.48 -17.91 7.13
N TYR A 114 -3.33 -17.25 7.01
CA TYR A 114 -2.90 -16.16 7.87
C TYR A 114 -2.47 -14.95 7.04
N SER A 115 -2.96 -13.76 7.39
CA SER A 115 -2.55 -12.49 6.77
C SER A 115 -2.06 -11.52 7.84
N GLU A 116 -0.81 -11.08 7.72
CA GLU A 116 -0.24 -10.10 8.65
C GLU A 116 0.53 -9.01 7.93
N GLN A 117 0.18 -7.78 8.25
CA GLN A 117 0.80 -6.59 7.71
C GLN A 117 1.36 -5.78 8.86
N THR A 118 2.67 -5.52 8.84
CA THR A 118 3.32 -4.76 9.89
C THR A 118 4.15 -3.65 9.26
N THR A 119 3.86 -2.41 9.65
CA THR A 119 4.72 -1.26 9.41
C THR A 119 5.25 -0.76 10.77
N GLY A 120 6.49 -0.32 10.88
CA GLY A 120 6.95 0.41 12.07
C GLY A 120 7.93 1.51 11.69
N LEU A 121 7.71 2.77 12.09
CA LEU A 121 8.39 3.93 11.49
C LEU A 121 8.86 5.02 12.48
N ARG A 122 10.06 4.97 13.07
CA ARG A 122 10.53 6.02 14.02
C ARG A 122 11.26 7.19 13.29
N ASP A 123 10.87 8.43 13.60
CA ASP A 123 11.13 9.74 12.98
C ASP A 123 10.69 9.94 11.50
N THR A 124 9.41 9.74 11.13
CA THR A 124 9.01 9.42 9.73
C THR A 124 7.87 10.22 9.08
N ASN A 125 8.11 11.03 8.04
CA ASN A 125 7.04 11.57 7.19
C ASN A 125 6.47 10.48 6.25
N VAL A 126 5.28 10.64 5.72
CA VAL A 126 4.59 9.82 4.72
C VAL A 126 3.65 10.83 4.04
N THR A 127 3.50 10.81 2.72
CA THR A 127 2.66 11.77 2.00
C THR A 127 2.09 11.04 0.78
N ASN A 128 0.89 11.35 0.37
CA ASN A 128 0.30 10.93 -0.88
C ASN A 128 -0.48 12.13 -1.41
N LYS A 129 -0.48 12.41 -2.70
CA LYS A 129 -1.02 13.69 -3.21
C LYS A 129 -1.55 13.49 -4.63
N ALA A 130 -2.68 14.07 -4.99
CA ALA A 130 -3.23 14.08 -6.35
C ALA A 130 -3.89 15.45 -6.62
N GLN A 131 -3.25 16.39 -7.30
CA GLN A 131 -3.71 17.79 -7.35
C GLN A 131 -4.24 18.21 -8.75
N GLY A 132 -5.47 18.69 -8.83
CA GLY A 132 -6.22 19.10 -10.03
C GLY A 132 -7.70 18.65 -9.94
N GLY A 133 -8.59 19.19 -10.77
CA GLY A 133 -9.98 18.67 -10.85
C GLY A 133 -10.00 17.17 -11.16
N ASP A 134 -10.89 16.42 -10.54
CA ASP A 134 -11.06 14.96 -10.73
C ASP A 134 -9.85 14.11 -10.29
N ALA A 135 -8.94 14.64 -9.48
CA ALA A 135 -7.74 13.94 -9.03
C ALA A 135 -8.01 12.93 -7.90
N THR A 136 -7.28 11.81 -7.89
CA THR A 136 -7.47 10.69 -6.94
C THR A 136 -6.18 10.28 -6.23
N ALA A 137 -6.17 10.35 -4.90
CA ALA A 137 -5.06 9.99 -4.04
C ALA A 137 -5.41 8.79 -3.14
N LEU A 138 -4.73 7.66 -3.33
CA LEU A 138 -4.84 6.42 -2.56
C LEU A 138 -3.56 6.08 -1.75
N GLN A 139 -3.68 5.97 -0.43
CA GLN A 139 -2.59 5.65 0.49
C GLN A 139 -2.94 4.48 1.41
N ASN A 140 -2.12 3.41 1.39
CA ASN A 140 -2.28 2.20 2.18
C ASN A 140 -1.01 1.90 3.00
N LEU A 141 -1.13 1.93 4.32
CA LEU A 141 -0.10 1.53 5.29
C LEU A 141 -0.62 0.34 6.11
N ALA A 142 0.14 -0.76 6.09
CA ALA A 142 -0.25 -2.04 6.66
C ALA A 142 -1.73 -2.38 6.44
N SER A 143 -2.22 -2.39 5.20
CA SER A 143 -3.65 -2.58 4.95
C SER A 143 -3.93 -3.71 3.98
N ASN A 144 -5.12 -4.29 4.11
CA ASN A 144 -5.74 -5.07 3.03
C ASN A 144 -6.78 -4.15 2.38
N ASN A 145 -6.68 -3.93 1.08
CA ASN A 145 -7.48 -2.91 0.42
C ASN A 145 -7.91 -3.32 -1.00
N GLY A 146 -9.21 -3.23 -1.28
CA GLY A 146 -9.85 -3.48 -2.56
C GLY A 146 -11.11 -4.36 -2.43
N ASP A 147 -11.97 -4.35 -3.45
CA ASP A 147 -13.28 -5.00 -3.42
C ASP A 147 -13.19 -6.55 -3.26
N GLY A 148 -14.10 -7.12 -2.46
CA GLY A 148 -14.32 -8.58 -2.31
C GLY A 148 -13.51 -9.32 -1.25
N ILE A 149 -13.11 -8.67 -0.16
CA ILE A 149 -12.32 -9.31 0.90
C ILE A 149 -13.16 -10.36 1.67
N GLU A 150 -12.73 -11.61 1.78
CA GLU A 150 -13.31 -12.60 2.71
C GLU A 150 -12.16 -13.41 3.35
N ILE A 151 -12.24 -13.61 4.66
CA ILE A 151 -11.25 -14.05 5.63
C ILE A 151 -12.00 -15.03 6.54
N LYS A 152 -11.53 -16.26 6.77
CA LYS A 152 -12.18 -17.20 7.73
C LYS A 152 -11.17 -17.84 8.69
N GLY A 153 -10.20 -17.03 9.10
CA GLY A 153 -9.02 -17.33 9.90
C GLY A 153 -8.24 -16.02 10.16
N THR A 154 -7.16 -16.06 10.92
CA THR A 154 -6.65 -14.85 11.61
C THR A 154 -6.00 -13.78 10.69
N SER A 155 -6.31 -12.48 10.85
CA SER A 155 -5.78 -11.35 10.03
C SER A 155 -5.34 -10.12 10.86
N LYS A 156 -4.05 -9.81 11.04
CA LYS A 156 -3.61 -8.67 11.87
C LYS A 156 -2.84 -7.58 11.10
N GLN A 157 -3.13 -6.29 11.27
CA GLN A 157 -2.48 -5.17 10.57
C GLN A 157 -1.91 -4.13 11.54
N ASN A 158 -0.62 -3.96 11.78
CA ASN A 158 -0.16 -2.96 12.77
C ASN A 158 0.84 -1.94 12.19
N VAL A 159 0.72 -0.64 12.50
CA VAL A 159 1.61 0.46 12.05
C VAL A 159 2.20 1.22 13.25
N TRP A 160 3.44 0.99 13.71
CA TRP A 160 3.97 1.73 14.88
C TRP A 160 5.09 2.74 14.55
N SER A 161 4.83 4.04 14.56
CA SER A 161 5.72 5.12 14.12
C SER A 161 6.27 6.00 15.27
N ALA A 162 7.29 6.86 15.11
CA ALA A 162 7.78 7.77 16.15
C ALA A 162 8.73 8.94 15.76
N SER A 163 8.31 9.90 14.94
CA SER A 163 8.47 11.40 15.02
C SER A 163 8.21 11.97 13.62
N SER A 164 6.93 11.97 13.26
CA SER A 164 6.45 11.53 11.95
C SER A 164 5.45 12.52 11.31
N THR A 165 5.06 12.33 10.06
CA THR A 165 3.90 12.97 9.39
C THR A 165 3.32 11.94 8.41
N VAL A 166 2.05 11.94 8.04
CA VAL A 166 1.39 11.00 7.14
C VAL A 166 0.23 11.70 6.44
N THR A 167 0.47 12.24 5.26
CA THR A 167 -0.51 13.10 4.57
C THR A 167 -1.09 12.38 3.35
N ASN A 168 -2.33 12.65 2.98
CA ASN A 168 -2.98 12.19 1.76
C ASN A 168 -3.82 13.36 1.21
N LEU A 169 -3.51 13.96 0.07
CA LEU A 169 -4.17 15.19 -0.39
C LEU A 169 -4.61 15.12 -1.85
N ALA A 170 -5.91 15.13 -2.10
CA ALA A 170 -6.48 15.45 -3.40
C ALA A 170 -7.05 16.88 -3.44
N SER A 171 -7.00 17.58 -4.57
CA SER A 171 -7.49 18.98 -4.64
C SER A 171 -8.03 19.36 -6.00
N GLY A 172 -9.27 19.80 -6.10
CA GLY A 172 -9.97 20.20 -7.32
C GLY A 172 -11.45 19.80 -7.25
N ASN A 173 -12.27 20.29 -8.18
CA ASN A 173 -13.65 19.82 -8.30
C ASN A 173 -13.66 18.30 -8.55
N GLY A 174 -14.39 17.52 -7.78
CA GLY A 174 -14.43 16.06 -7.91
C GLY A 174 -13.25 15.30 -7.28
N ALA A 175 -12.41 15.96 -6.48
CA ALA A 175 -11.22 15.33 -5.89
C ALA A 175 -11.55 14.20 -4.90
N MET A 176 -10.77 13.12 -4.92
CA MET A 176 -10.96 11.93 -4.08
C MET A 176 -9.67 11.56 -3.33
N ALA A 177 -9.74 11.47 -2.01
CA ALA A 177 -8.59 11.14 -1.16
C ALA A 177 -8.92 10.00 -0.19
N THR A 178 -8.33 8.82 -0.40
CA THR A 178 -8.49 7.63 0.46
C THR A 178 -7.19 7.30 1.20
N GLN A 179 -7.27 7.23 2.53
CA GLN A 179 -6.16 6.93 3.43
C GLN A 179 -6.53 5.75 4.33
N ASN A 180 -5.73 4.69 4.25
CA ASN A 180 -5.91 3.41 4.94
C ASN A 180 -4.67 3.12 5.79
N LEU A 181 -4.83 3.15 7.12
CA LEU A 181 -3.81 2.94 8.14
C LEU A 181 -4.25 1.76 9.01
N SER A 182 -3.50 0.66 8.97
CA SER A 182 -3.87 -0.58 9.65
C SER A 182 -5.35 -0.94 9.40
N SER A 183 -5.76 -1.19 8.16
CA SER A 183 -7.19 -1.35 7.85
C SER A 183 -7.49 -2.51 6.90
N ASN A 184 -8.74 -2.95 6.92
CA ASN A 184 -9.34 -3.72 5.84
C ASN A 184 -10.38 -2.83 5.14
N PHE A 185 -10.16 -2.49 3.87
CA PHE A 185 -11.02 -1.60 3.08
C PHE A 185 -11.54 -2.31 1.82
N GLY A 186 -12.86 -2.34 1.61
CA GLY A 186 -13.55 -3.10 0.55
C GLY A 186 -14.54 -4.12 1.13
N ARG A 187 -15.11 -5.01 0.32
CA ARG A 187 -16.18 -5.93 0.76
C ARG A 187 -15.72 -7.12 1.62
N VAL A 188 -15.24 -6.84 2.84
CA VAL A 188 -14.65 -7.71 3.89
C VAL A 188 -15.67 -8.61 4.63
N LEU A 189 -15.43 -9.91 4.72
CA LEU A 189 -15.98 -10.81 5.77
C LEU A 189 -14.84 -11.53 6.49
N ILE A 190 -14.83 -11.58 7.83
CA ILE A 190 -13.80 -12.22 8.67
C ILE A 190 -14.47 -13.26 9.58
N ALA A 191 -14.10 -14.55 9.53
CA ALA A 191 -14.71 -15.60 10.37
C ALA A 191 -13.72 -16.31 11.33
N GLY A 192 -12.61 -15.64 11.68
CA GLY A 192 -11.59 -16.06 12.64
C GLY A 192 -10.49 -14.99 12.78
N TYR A 193 -9.70 -14.99 13.86
CA TYR A 193 -9.30 -13.75 14.57
C TYR A 193 -8.53 -12.64 13.82
N SER A 194 -9.04 -11.41 13.75
CA SER A 194 -8.37 -10.27 13.09
C SER A 194 -7.90 -9.19 14.09
N GLU A 195 -6.78 -8.48 13.90
CA GLU A 195 -6.37 -7.35 14.78
C GLU A 195 -5.54 -6.27 14.07
N GLN A 196 -6.03 -5.03 14.03
CA GLN A 196 -5.33 -3.92 13.41
C GLN A 196 -4.87 -2.86 14.42
N THR A 197 -3.60 -2.43 14.43
CA THR A 197 -3.13 -1.40 15.37
C THR A 197 -2.06 -0.47 14.83
N THR A 198 -2.42 0.79 14.61
CA THR A 198 -1.49 1.90 14.32
C THR A 198 -1.13 2.66 15.61
N ALA A 199 0.13 2.95 15.96
CA ALA A 199 0.40 4.18 16.73
C ALA A 199 1.79 4.81 16.54
N LEU A 200 1.83 6.13 16.66
CA LEU A 200 2.84 6.98 16.06
C LEU A 200 3.36 7.99 17.11
N GLN A 201 4.66 8.24 17.28
CA GLN A 201 5.17 9.12 18.35
C GLN A 201 6.22 10.19 17.97
N ASN A 202 5.78 11.13 17.11
CA ASN A 202 5.61 12.60 17.26
C ASN A 202 5.03 13.06 15.91
N ALA A 203 3.89 12.43 15.58
CA ALA A 203 3.35 12.21 14.25
C ALA A 203 2.35 13.30 13.80
N SER A 204 2.09 13.49 12.51
CA SER A 204 0.91 14.24 12.02
C SER A 204 0.22 13.50 10.89
N ILE A 205 -0.99 12.96 11.10
CA ILE A 205 -1.81 12.31 10.06
C ILE A 205 -2.75 13.36 9.43
N SER A 206 -2.87 13.43 8.10
CA SER A 206 -3.85 14.31 7.44
C SER A 206 -4.40 13.67 6.16
N ASN A 207 -5.73 13.72 5.98
CA ASN A 207 -6.43 13.33 4.75
C ASN A 207 -7.33 14.47 4.30
N ALA A 208 -7.16 14.93 3.06
CA ALA A 208 -7.90 16.10 2.56
C ALA A 208 -8.27 15.94 1.08
N ALA A 209 -9.50 16.36 0.77
CA ALA A 209 -10.02 16.46 -0.60
C ALA A 209 -10.64 17.86 -0.78
N ASN A 210 -9.91 18.78 -1.41
CA ASN A 210 -10.29 20.20 -1.45
C ASN A 210 -10.93 20.60 -2.79
N GLY A 211 -12.24 20.81 -2.84
CA GLY A 211 -12.93 21.36 -4.02
C GLY A 211 -14.44 21.14 -3.99
N ALA A 212 -15.16 21.61 -5.01
CA ALA A 212 -16.58 21.26 -5.14
C ALA A 212 -16.73 19.76 -5.41
N ARG A 213 -17.72 19.09 -4.79
CA ARG A 213 -17.98 17.65 -4.98
C ARG A 213 -16.78 16.74 -4.66
N SER A 214 -15.95 17.12 -3.68
CA SER A 214 -14.79 16.32 -3.26
C SER A 214 -15.13 15.37 -2.11
N HIS A 215 -14.36 14.27 -1.99
CA HIS A 215 -14.56 13.22 -1.01
C HIS A 215 -13.25 12.79 -0.36
N ALA A 216 -13.22 12.75 0.97
CA ALA A 216 -12.09 12.28 1.76
C ALA A 216 -12.53 11.09 2.62
N ILE A 217 -11.84 9.95 2.49
CA ILE A 217 -12.07 8.70 3.22
C ILE A 217 -10.82 8.39 4.05
N GLN A 218 -10.97 8.31 5.37
CA GLN A 218 -9.87 8.04 6.32
C GLN A 218 -10.22 6.83 7.20
N ASN A 219 -9.43 5.77 7.04
CA ASN A 219 -9.57 4.51 7.75
C ASN A 219 -8.34 4.28 8.61
N ILE A 220 -8.52 4.31 9.92
CA ILE A 220 -7.47 4.09 10.91
C ILE A 220 -7.92 2.95 11.81
N ALA A 221 -7.16 1.85 11.84
CA ALA A 221 -7.48 0.69 12.68
C ALA A 221 -8.94 0.23 12.51
N SER A 222 -9.37 0.04 11.25
CA SER A 222 -10.79 -0.14 10.89
C SER A 222 -11.03 -1.24 9.86
N ASN A 223 -12.27 -1.73 9.85
CA ASN A 223 -12.85 -2.48 8.73
C ASN A 223 -13.89 -1.56 8.08
N ASP A 224 -13.71 -1.24 6.81
CA ASP A 224 -14.61 -0.39 6.05
C ASP A 224 -15.02 -1.10 4.77
N ALA A 225 -16.34 -1.20 4.57
CA ALA A 225 -16.96 -1.92 3.45
C ALA A 225 -17.11 -1.07 2.19
N CYS A 226 -16.61 0.16 2.17
CA CYS A 226 -16.64 1.01 1.00
C CYS A 226 -15.70 0.53 -0.11
N ASP A 227 -16.06 0.82 -1.37
CA ASP A 227 -15.32 0.38 -2.55
C ASP A 227 -14.44 1.51 -3.13
N GLU A 228 -13.17 1.21 -3.40
CA GLU A 228 -12.24 2.18 -3.98
C GLU A 228 -12.44 2.38 -5.49
N PRO A 229 -11.96 3.52 -6.05
CA PRO A 229 -11.67 4.79 -5.41
C PRO A 229 -12.86 5.74 -5.47
N ARG A 230 -14.03 5.27 -5.93
CA ARG A 230 -15.18 6.10 -6.34
C ARG A 230 -16.44 5.91 -5.51
N ASP A 231 -16.42 5.07 -4.47
CA ASP A 231 -17.60 4.86 -3.63
C ASP A 231 -17.43 5.46 -2.23
N PRO A 232 -17.79 6.74 -2.04
CA PRO A 232 -17.89 7.33 -0.71
C PRO A 232 -19.22 6.90 -0.06
N CYS A 233 -19.39 5.61 0.26
CA CYS A 233 -20.66 4.97 0.65
C CYS A 233 -21.81 5.93 1.06
N PRO A 234 -22.69 6.35 0.13
CA PRO A 234 -23.86 7.14 0.47
C PRO A 234 -25.18 6.35 0.34
N THR A 235 -25.17 5.05 0.02
CA THR A 235 -26.35 4.15 0.10
C THR A 235 -25.94 2.67 0.20
N CYS A 236 -25.75 2.15 1.42
CA CYS A 236 -25.72 0.69 1.63
C CYS A 236 -27.17 0.17 1.69
N HIS A 237 -27.58 -0.65 0.73
CA HIS A 237 -28.74 -1.54 0.83
C HIS A 237 -28.26 -2.99 0.84
#